data_AF-A0A9E3KYV2-F1
#
_entry.id   AF-A0A9E3KYV2-F1
#
_cell.length_a   1.000
_cell.length_b   1.000
_cell.length_c   1.000
_cell.angle_alpha   90.00
_cell.angle_beta   90.00
_cell.angle_gamma   90.00
#
_symmetry.space_group_name_H-M   'P 1'
#
loop_
_entity.id
_entity.type
_entity.pdbx_description
1 polymer ?
#
loop_
_entity_poly.entity_id
_entity_poly.type
_entity_poly.pdbx_seq_one_letter_code
_entity_poly.pdbx_strand_id
1 'polypeptide(L)'
;MTNSAAQKFSLGAKGGPLMLWTAYGDKDDKANFDSRIKAGYSVSGLIGFPLKNKYACLLEGGYSQRGRVLYFNNGFSKNDATYRYTDFTLLLQKSYSFNLSKQVVADWYFTIGPHISYWLNGDGRVGSVDNDGQAYTVVFNKPFTGLIDNKMYLNDVNRWLFGLNFGVGMQAPLGGERKLNLDLRFISGHTYFGERNSASYSWQNFEDNLRANEKILMFTAAYVVNVDLKNRKQGRSTKDKEVNRKPVKRKKR
;
A
#
# COMPACT_ATOMS: atom_id res chain seq x y z
N MET A 1 -30.45 23.04 1.52
CA MET A 1 -30.37 21.56 1.53
C MET A 1 -28.93 21.13 1.81
N THR A 2 -28.60 20.89 3.08
CA THR A 2 -27.27 20.47 3.52
C THR A 2 -27.12 18.96 3.37
N ASN A 3 -26.65 18.51 2.20
CA ASN A 3 -26.28 17.11 1.97
C ASN A 3 -25.05 16.77 2.82
N SER A 4 -25.29 16.14 3.97
CA SER A 4 -24.24 15.63 4.85
C SER A 4 -23.53 14.45 4.18
N ALA A 5 -22.42 14.72 3.49
CA ALA A 5 -21.51 13.72 2.93
C ALA A 5 -20.94 12.77 4.00
N ALA A 6 -21.06 13.12 5.28
CA ALA A 6 -20.64 12.30 6.42
C ALA A 6 -21.51 11.04 6.68
N GLN A 7 -22.54 10.77 5.87
CA GLN A 7 -23.51 9.69 6.12
C GLN A 7 -23.30 8.44 5.25
N LYS A 8 -22.46 8.51 4.22
CA LYS A 8 -22.13 7.39 3.34
C LYS A 8 -20.63 7.17 3.31
N PHE A 9 -20.20 5.94 3.48
CA PHE A 9 -18.81 5.55 3.34
C PHE A 9 -18.73 4.12 2.80
N SER A 10 -17.58 3.72 2.30
CA SER A 10 -17.31 2.36 1.89
C SER A 10 -16.18 1.79 2.74
N LEU A 11 -16.27 0.52 3.10
CA LEU A 11 -15.19 -0.21 3.77
C LEU A 11 -14.76 -1.36 2.87
N GLY A 12 -13.47 -1.67 2.85
CA GLY A 12 -12.99 -2.81 2.09
C GLY A 12 -11.68 -3.38 2.60
N ALA A 13 -11.38 -4.56 2.10
CA ALA A 13 -10.08 -5.19 2.21
C ALA A 13 -9.51 -5.35 0.81
N LYS A 14 -8.20 -5.11 0.69
CA LYS A 14 -7.46 -5.06 -0.56
C LYS A 14 -6.16 -5.83 -0.40
N GLY A 15 -5.73 -6.47 -1.46
CA GLY A 15 -4.39 -7.05 -1.51
C GLY A 15 -3.98 -7.45 -2.90
N GLY A 16 -2.70 -7.75 -3.05
CA GLY A 16 -2.16 -8.25 -4.31
C GLY A 16 -0.65 -8.19 -4.40
N PRO A 17 -0.10 -8.74 -5.49
CA PRO A 17 1.33 -8.71 -5.75
C PRO A 17 1.81 -7.29 -6.06
N LEU A 18 3.08 -7.05 -5.75
CA LEU A 18 3.81 -5.85 -6.15
C LEU A 18 5.19 -6.23 -6.68
N MET A 19 5.77 -5.29 -7.42
CA MET A 19 7.11 -5.33 -7.95
C MET A 19 7.81 -4.04 -7.55
N LEU A 20 8.99 -4.15 -6.96
CA LEU A 20 9.83 -3.01 -6.59
C LEU A 20 11.10 -3.02 -7.42
N TRP A 21 11.52 -1.84 -7.86
CA TRP A 21 12.89 -1.59 -8.30
C TRP A 21 13.41 -0.31 -7.66
N THR A 22 14.73 -0.22 -7.52
CA THR A 22 15.39 0.94 -6.94
C THR A 22 15.82 1.89 -8.05
N ALA A 23 15.60 3.18 -7.85
CA ALA A 23 16.11 4.21 -8.74
C ALA A 23 17.09 5.12 -8.00
N TYR A 24 18.24 5.33 -8.63
CA TYR A 24 19.31 6.20 -8.18
C TYR A 24 19.21 7.55 -8.88
N GLY A 25 19.37 8.64 -8.11
CA GLY A 25 19.32 10.01 -8.65
C GLY A 25 20.62 10.42 -9.34
N ASP A 26 21.75 9.88 -8.90
CA ASP A 26 23.09 10.18 -9.45
C ASP A 26 23.45 9.21 -10.58
N LYS A 27 24.12 9.73 -11.62
CA LYS A 27 24.57 8.94 -12.79
C LYS A 27 25.68 7.96 -12.41
N ASP A 28 26.57 8.35 -11.50
CA ASP A 28 27.70 7.51 -11.06
C ASP A 28 27.18 6.33 -10.22
N ASP A 29 26.21 6.60 -9.33
CA ASP A 29 25.54 5.55 -8.55
C ASP A 29 24.77 4.58 -9.47
N LYS A 30 24.15 5.09 -10.54
CA LYS A 30 23.44 4.27 -11.53
C LYS A 30 24.38 3.38 -12.35
N ALA A 31 25.63 3.79 -12.57
CA ALA A 31 26.62 3.00 -13.30
C ALA A 31 27.21 1.87 -12.44
N ASN A 32 27.34 2.10 -11.13
CA ASN A 32 27.95 1.14 -10.19
C ASN A 32 26.95 0.14 -9.59
N PHE A 33 25.66 0.45 -9.63
CA PHE A 33 24.60 -0.37 -9.03
C PHE A 33 23.53 -0.77 -10.04
N ASP A 34 23.45 -2.06 -10.37
CA ASP A 34 22.32 -2.62 -11.12
C ASP A 34 21.20 -3.03 -10.16
N SER A 35 20.04 -2.36 -10.27
CA SER A 35 18.84 -2.70 -9.50
C SER A 35 17.88 -3.50 -10.35
N ARG A 36 17.53 -4.70 -9.88
CA ARG A 36 16.54 -5.55 -10.52
C ARG A 36 15.19 -5.50 -9.83
N ILE A 37 14.16 -5.82 -10.61
CA ILE A 37 12.80 -5.96 -10.11
C ILE A 37 12.75 -7.13 -9.12
N LYS A 38 12.16 -6.90 -7.94
CA LYS A 38 11.85 -7.95 -6.98
C LYS A 38 10.37 -7.94 -6.62
N ALA A 39 9.78 -9.14 -6.64
CA ALA A 39 8.39 -9.33 -6.31
C ALA A 39 8.14 -9.24 -4.80
N GLY A 40 6.93 -8.85 -4.44
CA GLY A 40 6.42 -8.75 -3.08
C GLY A 40 4.90 -8.79 -3.06
N TYR A 41 4.32 -8.43 -1.93
CA TYR A 41 2.85 -8.36 -1.79
C TYR A 41 2.44 -7.25 -0.83
N SER A 42 1.17 -6.85 -0.92
CA SER A 42 0.53 -5.92 0.01
C SER A 42 -0.84 -6.42 0.43
N VAL A 43 -1.24 -6.07 1.65
CA VAL A 43 -2.58 -6.27 2.20
C VAL A 43 -2.96 -5.03 2.98
N SER A 44 -4.10 -4.44 2.66
CA SER A 44 -4.56 -3.18 3.25
C SER A 44 -6.07 -3.17 3.48
N GLY A 45 -6.49 -2.50 4.53
CA GLY A 45 -7.87 -2.03 4.69
C GLY A 45 -8.05 -0.70 3.96
N LEU A 46 -9.27 -0.44 3.48
CA LEU A 46 -9.64 0.84 2.88
C LEU A 46 -10.95 1.38 3.42
N ILE A 47 -11.02 2.71 3.49
CA ILE A 47 -12.22 3.48 3.79
C ILE A 47 -12.39 4.52 2.67
N GLY A 48 -13.56 4.56 2.06
CA GLY A 48 -13.87 5.51 0.98
C GLY A 48 -15.02 6.44 1.36
N PHE A 49 -14.87 7.71 1.03
CA PHE A 49 -15.89 8.74 1.22
C PHE A 49 -16.30 9.26 -0.16
N PRO A 50 -17.53 9.00 -0.62
CA PRO A 50 -18.01 9.51 -1.89
C PRO A 50 -18.14 11.04 -1.83
N LEU A 51 -17.67 11.70 -2.87
CA LEU A 51 -17.73 13.15 -3.06
C LEU A 51 -18.66 13.48 -4.25
N LYS A 52 -18.91 14.77 -4.46
CA LYS A 52 -19.70 15.24 -5.61
C LYS A 52 -19.00 14.89 -6.93
N ASN A 53 -19.75 14.88 -8.02
CA ASN A 53 -19.22 14.74 -9.39
C ASN A 53 -18.41 13.45 -9.62
N LYS A 54 -18.82 12.33 -9.02
CA LYS A 54 -18.12 11.02 -9.14
C LYS A 54 -16.67 11.05 -8.65
N TYR A 55 -16.35 11.94 -7.73
CA TYR A 55 -15.10 11.86 -6.97
C TYR A 55 -15.30 11.01 -5.71
N ALA A 56 -14.22 10.47 -5.16
CA ALA A 56 -14.19 9.88 -3.83
C ALA A 56 -12.83 10.15 -3.17
N CYS A 57 -12.82 10.31 -1.85
CA CYS A 57 -11.61 10.31 -1.04
C CYS A 57 -11.42 8.93 -0.45
N LEU A 58 -10.26 8.29 -0.66
CA LEU A 58 -9.94 6.99 -0.10
C LEU A 58 -8.80 7.12 0.91
N LEU A 59 -8.98 6.47 2.05
CA LEU A 59 -7.94 6.23 3.03
C LEU A 59 -7.62 4.74 3.02
N GLU A 60 -6.34 4.41 2.91
CA GLU A 60 -5.86 3.04 2.92
C GLU A 60 -4.76 2.88 3.96
N GLY A 61 -4.80 1.78 4.70
CA GLY A 61 -3.82 1.45 5.72
C GLY A 61 -3.53 -0.05 5.71
N GLY A 62 -2.27 -0.44 5.75
CA GLY A 62 -1.93 -1.84 5.60
C GLY A 62 -0.47 -2.20 5.82
N TYR A 63 -0.13 -3.38 5.33
CA TYR A 63 1.19 -3.98 5.39
C TYR A 63 1.67 -4.30 3.98
N SER A 64 2.97 -4.11 3.73
CA SER A 64 3.60 -4.65 2.52
C SER A 64 4.96 -5.28 2.80
N GLN A 65 5.22 -6.33 2.02
CA GLN A 65 6.54 -6.92 1.88
C GLN A 65 7.08 -6.50 0.52
N ARG A 66 8.25 -5.85 0.52
CA ARG A 66 8.94 -5.39 -0.67
C ARG A 66 10.35 -5.94 -0.66
N GLY A 67 10.99 -6.04 -1.82
CA GLY A 67 12.36 -6.52 -1.87
C GLY A 67 13.22 -5.62 -2.73
N ARG A 68 14.51 -5.60 -2.42
CA ARG A 68 15.54 -4.87 -3.17
C ARG A 68 16.65 -5.84 -3.52
N VAL A 69 16.96 -5.93 -4.81
CA VAL A 69 18.15 -6.65 -5.29
C VAL A 69 19.13 -5.63 -5.83
N LEU A 70 20.36 -5.72 -5.32
CA LEU A 70 21.47 -4.85 -5.68
C LEU A 70 22.63 -5.73 -6.14
N TYR A 71 23.17 -5.46 -7.31
CA TYR A 71 24.45 -6.00 -7.74
C TYR A 71 25.52 -4.92 -7.59
N PHE A 72 26.68 -5.30 -7.04
CA PHE A 72 27.81 -4.42 -6.77
C PHE A 72 29.13 -5.15 -7.09
N ASN A 73 30.26 -4.44 -7.04
CA ASN A 73 31.56 -4.95 -7.48
C ASN A 73 31.51 -5.48 -8.92
N ASN A 74 31.05 -4.66 -9.88
CA ASN A 74 30.89 -5.05 -11.30
C ASN A 74 30.02 -6.31 -11.52
N GLY A 75 29.07 -6.56 -10.62
CA GLY A 75 28.15 -7.70 -10.71
C GLY A 75 28.67 -9.00 -10.12
N PHE A 76 29.85 -9.03 -9.50
CA PHE A 76 30.34 -10.24 -8.81
C PHE A 76 29.62 -10.51 -7.49
N SER A 77 29.07 -9.47 -6.86
CA SER A 77 28.39 -9.57 -5.57
C SER A 77 26.94 -9.13 -5.67
N LYS A 78 26.08 -9.77 -4.89
CA LYS A 78 24.64 -9.53 -4.83
C LYS A 78 24.20 -9.32 -3.38
N ASN A 79 23.40 -8.29 -3.16
CA ASN A 79 22.62 -8.09 -1.96
C ASN A 79 21.13 -8.29 -2.30
N ASP A 80 20.51 -9.30 -1.70
CA ASP A 80 19.11 -9.65 -1.90
C ASP A 80 18.32 -9.42 -0.61
N ALA A 81 17.72 -8.25 -0.49
CA ALA A 81 17.06 -7.77 0.72
C ALA A 81 15.54 -7.85 0.60
N THR A 82 14.88 -8.20 1.69
CA THR A 82 13.43 -8.18 1.87
C THR A 82 13.08 -7.29 3.04
N TYR A 83 12.18 -6.35 2.82
CA TYR A 83 11.78 -5.32 3.77
C TYR A 83 10.28 -5.39 4.04
N ARG A 84 9.90 -5.04 5.26
CA ARG A 84 8.51 -5.04 5.72
C ARG A 84 8.11 -3.63 6.12
N TYR A 85 6.93 -3.20 5.68
CA TYR A 85 6.42 -1.86 5.89
C TYR A 85 5.01 -1.86 6.45
N THR A 86 4.71 -0.83 7.22
CA THR A 86 3.33 -0.36 7.42
C THR A 86 3.08 0.80 6.47
N ASP A 87 1.99 0.73 5.72
CA ASP A 87 1.66 1.70 4.68
C ASP A 87 0.39 2.48 5.01
N PHE A 88 0.40 3.75 4.63
CA PHE A 88 -0.75 4.64 4.68
C PHE A 88 -0.84 5.44 3.39
N THR A 89 -2.02 5.49 2.78
CA THR A 89 -2.27 6.21 1.54
C THR A 89 -3.55 7.02 1.64
N LEU A 90 -3.51 8.25 1.16
CA LEU A 90 -4.68 9.08 0.93
C LEU A 90 -4.82 9.28 -0.58
N LEU A 91 -5.96 8.93 -1.16
CA LEU A 91 -6.18 8.99 -2.60
C LEU A 91 -7.42 9.82 -2.92
N LEU A 92 -7.30 10.68 -3.92
CA LEU A 92 -8.44 11.23 -4.65
C LEU A 92 -8.74 10.31 -5.83
N GLN A 93 -9.94 9.72 -5.84
CA GLN A 93 -10.44 8.91 -6.94
C GLN A 93 -11.42 9.70 -7.81
N LYS A 94 -11.33 9.55 -9.12
CA LYS A 94 -12.32 10.00 -10.09
C LYS A 94 -12.83 8.82 -10.91
N SER A 95 -14.15 8.62 -10.94
CA SER A 95 -14.79 7.50 -11.64
C SER A 95 -15.54 7.95 -12.89
N TYR A 96 -15.53 7.08 -13.91
CA TYR A 96 -16.20 7.24 -15.19
C TYR A 96 -16.98 5.96 -15.50
N SER A 97 -18.28 6.11 -15.70
CA SER A 97 -19.18 4.97 -15.90
C SER A 97 -19.23 4.58 -17.37
N PHE A 98 -19.25 3.29 -17.64
CA PHE A 98 -19.44 2.73 -18.97
C PHE A 98 -20.33 1.48 -18.89
N ASN A 99 -21.02 1.18 -19.98
CA ASN A 99 -21.86 -0.01 -20.05
C ASN A 99 -20.98 -1.19 -20.47
N LEU A 100 -20.68 -2.10 -19.54
CA LEU A 100 -19.96 -3.34 -19.84
C LEU A 100 -20.87 -4.33 -20.58
N SER A 101 -22.16 -4.32 -20.27
CA SER A 101 -23.21 -5.03 -21.01
C SER A 101 -24.53 -4.25 -20.94
N LYS A 102 -25.59 -4.74 -21.60
CA LYS A 102 -26.94 -4.14 -21.53
C LYS A 102 -27.50 -4.05 -20.10
N GLN A 103 -26.95 -4.82 -19.15
CA GLN A 103 -27.45 -4.91 -17.78
C GLN A 103 -26.39 -4.60 -16.70
N VAL A 104 -25.12 -4.45 -17.09
CA VAL A 104 -24.02 -4.20 -16.14
C VAL A 104 -23.33 -2.88 -16.48
N VAL A 105 -23.53 -1.89 -15.62
CA VAL A 105 -22.77 -0.64 -15.64
C VAL A 105 -21.55 -0.82 -14.74
N ALA A 106 -20.37 -0.70 -15.33
CA ALA A 106 -19.10 -0.74 -14.61
C ALA A 106 -18.48 0.67 -14.61
N ASP A 107 -17.59 0.93 -13.65
CA ASP A 107 -16.82 2.17 -13.64
C ASP A 107 -15.35 1.86 -13.87
N TRP A 108 -14.68 2.64 -14.70
CA TRP A 108 -13.24 2.76 -14.62
C TRP A 108 -12.89 4.02 -13.84
N TYR A 109 -11.74 4.05 -13.19
CA TYR A 109 -11.36 5.17 -12.35
C TYR A 109 -9.86 5.41 -12.37
N PHE A 110 -9.50 6.63 -12.00
CA PHE A 110 -8.13 7.02 -11.69
C PHE A 110 -8.02 7.43 -10.24
N THR A 111 -6.87 7.17 -9.64
CA THR A 111 -6.52 7.61 -8.29
C THR A 111 -5.19 8.35 -8.31
N ILE A 112 -5.09 9.40 -7.50
CA ILE A 112 -3.84 10.10 -7.22
C ILE A 112 -3.78 10.51 -5.77
N GLY A 113 -2.60 10.44 -5.15
CA GLY A 113 -2.39 11.04 -3.85
C GLY A 113 -1.09 10.61 -3.16
N PRO A 114 -0.83 11.13 -1.96
CA PRO A 114 0.38 10.79 -1.21
C PRO A 114 0.34 9.36 -0.68
N HIS A 115 1.53 8.76 -0.62
CA HIS A 115 1.79 7.45 -0.04
C HIS A 115 2.91 7.57 1.00
N ILE A 116 2.68 7.00 2.18
CA ILE A 116 3.59 7.03 3.30
C ILE A 116 3.86 5.58 3.71
N SER A 117 5.13 5.21 3.84
CA SER A 117 5.56 3.92 4.34
C SER A 117 6.43 4.09 5.56
N TYR A 118 6.21 3.28 6.58
CA TYR A 118 7.11 3.15 7.72
C TYR A 118 7.86 1.82 7.64
N TRP A 119 9.18 1.88 7.57
CA TRP A 119 10.06 0.71 7.48
C TRP A 119 10.15 0.01 8.83
N LEU A 120 9.54 -1.18 8.95
CA LEU A 120 9.48 -1.93 10.20
C LEU A 120 10.77 -2.71 10.47
N ASN A 121 11.18 -3.54 9.51
CA ASN A 121 12.34 -4.40 9.59
C ASN A 121 12.78 -4.87 8.20
N GLY A 122 13.86 -5.65 8.17
CA GLY A 122 14.35 -6.29 6.98
C GLY A 122 15.22 -7.49 7.29
N ASP A 123 15.36 -8.36 6.31
CA ASP A 123 16.28 -9.48 6.28
C ASP A 123 16.75 -9.67 4.84
N GLY A 124 17.82 -10.42 4.65
CA GLY A 124 18.32 -10.64 3.31
C GLY A 124 19.50 -11.58 3.26
N ARG A 125 20.09 -11.68 2.08
CA ARG A 125 21.29 -12.46 1.85
C ARG A 125 22.28 -11.65 1.04
N VAL A 126 23.53 -11.70 1.44
CA VAL A 126 24.60 -10.97 0.78
C VAL A 126 25.75 -11.93 0.48
N GLY A 127 26.17 -11.99 -0.78
CA GLY A 127 27.12 -13.00 -1.22
C GLY A 127 27.58 -12.79 -2.65
N SER A 128 28.54 -13.59 -3.09
CA SER A 128 28.91 -13.68 -4.50
C SER A 128 27.72 -14.20 -5.31
N VAL A 129 27.57 -13.78 -6.57
CA VAL A 129 26.43 -14.19 -7.40
C VAL A 129 26.32 -15.71 -7.56
N ASP A 130 27.44 -16.42 -7.52
CA ASP A 130 27.51 -17.88 -7.71
C ASP A 130 27.20 -18.69 -6.44
N ASN A 131 27.02 -18.04 -5.29
CA ASN A 131 26.71 -18.69 -4.02
C ASN A 131 25.45 -18.10 -3.39
N ASP A 132 24.76 -18.87 -2.54
CA ASP A 132 23.55 -18.41 -1.84
C ASP A 132 23.80 -17.23 -0.87
N GLY A 133 25.05 -16.87 -0.61
CA GLY A 133 25.43 -15.77 0.28
C GLY A 133 25.11 -16.00 1.75
N GLN A 134 25.57 -15.09 2.60
CA GLN A 134 25.32 -15.10 4.04
C GLN A 134 24.00 -14.40 4.35
N ALA A 135 23.14 -15.06 5.13
CA ALA A 135 21.89 -14.48 5.58
C ALA A 135 22.14 -13.44 6.67
N TYR A 136 21.37 -12.35 6.65
CA TYR A 136 21.45 -11.29 7.63
C TYR A 136 20.07 -10.79 8.06
N THR A 137 20.02 -10.16 9.23
CA THR A 137 18.86 -9.38 9.70
C THR A 137 19.24 -7.89 9.78
N VAL A 138 18.34 -7.02 9.34
CA VAL A 138 18.52 -5.56 9.42
C VAL A 138 18.32 -5.09 10.85
N VAL A 139 19.25 -4.26 11.33
CA VAL A 139 19.20 -3.66 12.65
C VAL A 139 19.47 -2.17 12.54
N PHE A 140 18.54 -1.37 13.07
CA PHE A 140 18.59 0.07 12.97
C PHE A 140 19.31 0.71 14.16
N ASN A 141 20.10 1.75 13.89
CA ASN A 141 20.71 2.64 14.88
C ASN A 141 21.45 1.88 16.00
N LYS A 142 22.29 0.92 15.61
CA LYS A 142 23.17 0.20 16.53
C LYS A 142 24.63 0.37 16.08
N PRO A 143 25.57 0.46 17.04
CA PRO A 143 26.98 0.54 16.70
C PRO A 143 27.38 -0.73 15.95
N PHE A 144 28.07 -0.55 14.83
CA PHE A 144 28.66 -1.67 14.11
C PHE A 144 29.76 -2.28 14.99
N THR A 145 29.61 -3.55 15.33
CA THR A 145 30.52 -4.25 16.25
C THR A 145 31.78 -4.76 15.56
N GLY A 146 31.83 -4.75 14.23
CA GLY A 146 32.93 -5.33 13.44
C GLY A 146 33.04 -6.85 13.50
N LEU A 147 32.19 -7.51 14.30
CA LEU A 147 32.14 -8.96 14.43
C LEU A 147 31.24 -9.56 13.34
N ILE A 148 31.54 -10.79 12.94
CA ILE A 148 30.66 -11.56 12.05
C ILE A 148 29.43 -11.94 12.87
N ASP A 149 28.34 -11.20 12.73
CA ASP A 149 27.14 -11.42 13.54
C ASP A 149 25.82 -11.46 12.76
N ASN A 150 25.88 -11.76 11.45
CA ASN A 150 24.73 -11.91 10.55
C ASN A 150 23.73 -10.75 10.68
N LYS A 151 24.22 -9.53 10.91
CA LYS A 151 23.40 -8.32 11.00
C LYS A 151 23.87 -7.25 10.02
N MET A 152 22.90 -6.66 9.34
CA MET A 152 23.07 -5.47 8.51
C MET A 152 22.75 -4.25 9.36
N TYR A 153 23.77 -3.47 9.67
CA TYR A 153 23.65 -2.27 10.50
C TYR A 153 23.25 -1.10 9.61
N LEU A 154 22.06 -0.56 9.88
CA LEU A 154 21.53 0.59 9.17
C LEU A 154 21.47 1.77 10.13
N ASN A 155 22.40 2.71 9.97
CA ASN A 155 22.53 3.88 10.85
C ASN A 155 22.10 5.14 10.10
N ASP A 156 21.40 6.03 10.81
CA ASP A 156 20.89 7.30 10.28
C ASP A 156 20.01 7.14 9.04
N VAL A 157 19.27 6.03 8.97
CA VAL A 157 18.32 5.75 7.89
C VAL A 157 16.97 6.41 8.12
N ASN A 158 16.37 6.88 7.03
CA ASN A 158 15.01 7.35 7.03
C ASN A 158 14.03 6.17 6.97
N ARG A 159 13.34 5.93 8.08
CA ARG A 159 12.30 4.90 8.17
C ARG A 159 10.94 5.37 7.66
N TRP A 160 10.73 6.68 7.52
CA TRP A 160 9.50 7.27 6.97
C TRP A 160 9.71 7.64 5.51
N LEU A 161 9.21 6.78 4.62
CA LEU A 161 9.33 6.95 3.19
C LEU A 161 8.07 7.60 2.62
N PHE A 162 8.26 8.66 1.84
CA PHE A 162 7.17 9.38 1.19
C PHE A 162 7.24 9.20 -0.32
N GLY A 163 6.07 9.04 -0.93
CA GLY A 163 5.92 8.89 -2.36
C GLY A 163 4.60 9.43 -2.87
N LEU A 164 4.48 9.46 -4.20
CA LEU A 164 3.23 9.73 -4.90
C LEU A 164 2.68 8.44 -5.48
N ASN A 165 1.40 8.20 -5.25
CA ASN A 165 0.67 7.06 -5.77
C ASN A 165 -0.24 7.51 -6.91
N PHE A 166 -0.12 6.83 -8.05
CA PHE A 166 -0.97 6.96 -9.21
C PHE A 166 -1.61 5.61 -9.47
N GLY A 167 -2.90 5.58 -9.74
CA GLY A 167 -3.60 4.33 -10.02
C GLY A 167 -4.64 4.49 -11.11
N VAL A 168 -4.86 3.39 -11.83
CA VAL A 168 -5.99 3.21 -12.73
C VAL A 168 -6.63 1.89 -12.37
N GLY A 169 -7.96 1.84 -12.42
CA GLY A 169 -8.65 0.62 -12.06
C GLY A 169 -10.06 0.54 -12.62
N MET A 170 -10.66 -0.61 -12.35
CA MET A 170 -12.03 -0.93 -12.72
C MET A 170 -12.80 -1.34 -11.47
N GLN A 171 -14.08 -0.98 -11.45
CA GLN A 171 -15.03 -1.30 -10.40
C GLN A 171 -16.18 -2.09 -11.04
N ALA A 172 -16.31 -3.34 -10.63
CA ALA A 172 -17.38 -4.22 -11.03
C ALA A 172 -18.42 -4.33 -9.89
N PRO A 173 -19.71 -4.07 -10.14
CA PRO A 173 -20.76 -4.32 -9.16
C PRO A 173 -20.93 -5.83 -8.95
N LEU A 174 -20.94 -6.28 -7.69
CA LEU A 174 -21.20 -7.69 -7.33
C LEU A 174 -22.67 -7.91 -6.90
N GLY A 175 -23.51 -6.88 -7.02
CA GLY A 175 -24.89 -6.88 -6.53
C GLY A 175 -25.03 -6.33 -5.11
N GLY A 176 -26.18 -5.69 -4.85
CA GLY A 176 -26.45 -5.01 -3.59
C GLY A 176 -25.46 -3.86 -3.32
N GLU A 177 -25.00 -3.76 -2.07
CA GLU A 177 -24.03 -2.73 -1.64
C GLU A 177 -22.56 -3.15 -1.84
N ARG A 178 -22.29 -4.23 -2.60
CA ARG A 178 -20.97 -4.84 -2.75
C ARG A 178 -20.36 -4.56 -4.12
N LYS A 179 -19.04 -4.39 -4.15
CA LYS A 179 -18.28 -4.17 -5.37
C LYS A 179 -16.89 -4.78 -5.29
N LEU A 180 -16.37 -5.15 -6.45
CA LEU A 180 -14.99 -5.58 -6.64
C LEU A 180 -14.23 -4.47 -7.36
N ASN A 181 -13.11 -4.05 -6.79
CA ASN A 181 -12.19 -3.14 -7.45
C ASN A 181 -10.95 -3.92 -7.88
N LEU A 182 -10.50 -3.70 -9.11
CA LEU A 182 -9.20 -4.12 -9.60
C LEU A 182 -8.40 -2.87 -9.91
N ASP A 183 -7.21 -2.73 -9.35
CA ASP A 183 -6.34 -1.57 -9.56
C ASP A 183 -4.96 -2.01 -10.05
N LEU A 184 -4.43 -1.26 -11.03
CA LEU A 184 -3.01 -1.17 -11.30
C LEU A 184 -2.50 0.15 -10.73
N ARG A 185 -1.44 0.11 -9.93
CA ARG A 185 -0.89 1.28 -9.22
C ARG A 185 0.60 1.40 -9.40
N PHE A 186 1.05 2.63 -9.55
CA PHE A 186 2.44 3.01 -9.58
C PHE A 186 2.73 3.98 -8.44
N ILE A 187 3.71 3.64 -7.60
CA ILE A 187 4.18 4.48 -6.51
C ILE A 187 5.59 4.93 -6.85
N SER A 188 5.77 6.25 -6.91
CA SER A 188 7.08 6.87 -7.03
C SER A 188 7.52 7.40 -5.68
N GLY A 189 8.50 6.73 -5.07
CA GLY A 189 9.19 7.21 -3.88
C GLY A 189 9.98 8.49 -4.19
N HIS A 190 9.88 9.47 -3.29
CA HIS A 190 10.58 10.75 -3.36
C HIS A 190 11.66 10.89 -2.28
N THR A 191 11.53 10.19 -1.16
CA THR A 191 12.56 10.14 -0.13
C THR A 191 13.55 9.01 -0.37
N TYR A 192 14.80 9.25 0.03
CA TYR A 192 15.82 8.21 0.08
C TYR A 192 15.70 7.37 1.36
N PHE A 193 16.22 6.14 1.31
CA PHE A 193 16.32 5.29 2.49
C PHE A 193 17.33 5.82 3.51
N GLY A 194 18.36 6.53 3.06
CA GLY A 194 19.40 7.09 3.92
C GLY A 194 20.48 7.78 3.08
N GLU A 195 21.64 7.99 3.69
CA GLU A 195 22.83 8.47 3.00
C GLU A 195 23.60 7.33 2.34
N ARG A 196 24.65 7.67 1.56
CA ARG A 196 25.44 6.67 0.82
C ARG A 196 26.08 5.61 1.72
N ASN A 197 26.52 6.01 2.92
CA ASN A 197 27.27 5.15 3.85
C ASN A 197 26.44 4.70 5.06
N SER A 198 25.11 4.81 4.97
CA SER A 198 24.20 4.45 6.07
C SER A 198 24.06 2.93 6.28
N ALA A 199 24.60 2.10 5.39
CA ALA A 199 24.60 0.65 5.50
C ALA A 199 25.99 0.10 5.80
N SER A 200 26.09 -0.80 6.77
CA SER A 200 27.33 -1.49 7.12
C SER A 200 27.09 -2.97 7.39
N TYR A 201 27.96 -3.81 6.85
CA TYR A 201 27.92 -5.27 7.01
C TYR A 201 29.34 -5.81 7.18
N SER A 202 29.49 -6.93 7.89
CA SER A 202 30.80 -7.51 8.23
C SER A 202 31.52 -8.20 7.06
N TRP A 203 30.92 -8.23 5.87
CA TRP A 203 31.53 -8.88 4.69
C TRP A 203 32.49 -7.93 3.97
N GLN A 204 33.67 -8.46 3.65
CA GLN A 204 34.69 -7.74 2.90
C GLN A 204 34.15 -7.31 1.53
N ASN A 205 34.38 -6.04 1.17
CA ASN A 205 33.92 -5.41 -0.08
C ASN A 205 32.39 -5.25 -0.20
N PHE A 206 31.65 -5.23 0.92
CA PHE A 206 30.24 -4.86 0.90
C PHE A 206 30.07 -3.38 0.54
N GLU A 207 29.27 -3.11 -0.48
CA GLU A 207 28.87 -1.77 -0.88
C GLU A 207 27.34 -1.71 -1.03
N ASP A 208 26.70 -0.78 -0.31
CA ASP A 208 25.28 -0.52 -0.46
C ASP A 208 25.01 0.98 -0.30
N ASN A 209 24.50 1.58 -1.38
CA ASN A 209 24.09 2.96 -1.39
C ASN A 209 22.59 3.09 -1.09
N LEU A 210 22.27 3.63 0.10
CA LEU A 210 20.89 3.91 0.54
C LEU A 210 20.34 5.25 0.04
N ARG A 211 21.13 6.04 -0.69
CA ARG A 211 20.68 7.26 -1.38
C ARG A 211 19.93 6.91 -2.67
N ALA A 212 18.87 6.13 -2.50
CA ALA A 212 18.05 5.60 -3.57
C ALA A 212 16.58 5.67 -3.19
N ASN A 213 15.71 5.81 -4.18
CA ASN A 213 14.27 5.83 -3.97
C ASN A 213 13.60 4.59 -4.56
N GLU A 214 12.41 4.29 -4.04
CA GLU A 214 11.62 3.16 -4.49
C GLU A 214 10.75 3.54 -5.69
N LYS A 215 10.59 2.58 -6.59
CA LYS A 215 9.56 2.60 -7.63
C LYS A 215 8.81 1.29 -7.53
N ILE A 216 7.49 1.38 -7.36
CA ILE A 216 6.65 0.21 -7.07
C ILE A 216 5.54 0.16 -8.11
N LEU A 217 5.39 -0.99 -8.74
CA LEU A 217 4.23 -1.33 -9.55
C LEU A 217 3.42 -2.40 -8.81
N MET A 218 2.11 -2.19 -8.67
CA MET A 218 1.26 -3.05 -7.85
C MET A 218 -0.02 -3.37 -8.59
N PHE A 219 -0.41 -4.63 -8.58
CA PHE A 219 -1.70 -5.08 -9.06
C PHE A 219 -2.51 -5.59 -7.88
N THR A 220 -3.74 -5.11 -7.71
CA THR A 220 -4.53 -5.41 -6.52
C THR A 220 -5.98 -5.67 -6.84
N ALA A 221 -6.59 -6.51 -6.00
CA ALA A 221 -8.03 -6.66 -5.92
C ALA A 221 -8.52 -6.18 -4.56
N ALA A 222 -9.66 -5.48 -4.54
CA ALA A 222 -10.31 -5.07 -3.31
C ALA A 222 -11.79 -5.44 -3.32
N TYR A 223 -12.24 -6.06 -2.22
CA TYR A 223 -13.65 -6.28 -1.95
C TYR A 223 -14.16 -5.15 -1.07
N VAL A 224 -15.19 -4.44 -1.56
CA VAL A 224 -15.68 -3.22 -0.92
C VAL A 224 -17.18 -3.30 -0.68
N VAL A 225 -17.61 -2.86 0.50
CA VAL A 225 -19.00 -2.76 0.92
C VAL A 225 -19.31 -1.29 1.16
N ASN A 226 -20.33 -0.78 0.48
CA ASN A 226 -20.87 0.55 0.72
C ASN A 226 -21.80 0.51 1.95
N VAL A 227 -21.75 1.54 2.78
CA VAL A 227 -22.55 1.67 4.00
C VAL A 227 -23.31 2.99 3.95
N ASP A 228 -24.63 2.92 4.06
CA ASP A 228 -25.52 4.07 4.21
C ASP A 228 -26.17 4.07 5.60
N LEU A 229 -25.71 4.97 6.47
CA LEU A 229 -26.19 5.03 7.86
C LEU A 229 -27.65 5.49 7.97
N LYS A 230 -28.15 6.26 7.00
CA LYS A 230 -29.51 6.80 7.02
C LYS A 230 -30.53 5.71 6.74
N ASN A 231 -30.30 4.93 5.69
CA ASN A 231 -31.18 3.81 5.32
C ASN A 231 -31.17 2.72 6.39
N ARG A 232 -30.02 2.48 7.04
CA ARG A 232 -29.91 1.47 8.10
C ARG A 232 -30.67 1.83 9.38
N LYS A 233 -30.83 3.13 9.69
CA LYS A 233 -31.60 3.61 10.85
C LYS A 233 -33.11 3.70 10.60
N GLN A 234 -33.54 3.83 9.35
CA GLN A 234 -34.97 3.94 8.99
C GLN A 234 -35.78 2.68 9.34
N GLY A 235 -35.18 1.48 9.28
CA GLY A 235 -35.85 0.23 9.65
C GLY A 235 -35.94 -0.07 11.16
N ARG A 236 -35.18 0.64 12.01
CA ARG A 236 -35.23 0.47 13.47
C ARG A 236 -36.30 1.35 14.13
N SER A 237 -36.58 2.52 13.56
CA SER A 237 -37.50 3.50 14.18
C SER A 237 -38.98 3.11 14.12
N THR A 238 -39.39 2.22 13.22
CA THR A 238 -40.78 1.73 13.12
C THR A 238 -41.09 0.59 14.08
N LYS A 239 -40.12 -0.27 14.41
CA LYS A 239 -40.34 -1.40 15.33
C LYS A 239 -40.60 -0.95 16.77
N ASP A 240 -39.91 0.09 17.25
CA ASP A 240 -40.17 0.64 18.60
C ASP A 240 -41.54 1.31 18.74
N LYS A 241 -42.13 1.78 17.63
CA LYS A 241 -43.48 2.36 17.64
C LYS A 241 -44.58 1.32 17.54
N GLU A 242 -44.36 0.19 16.87
CA GLU A 242 -45.32 -0.91 16.83
C GLU A 242 -45.39 -1.68 18.15
N VAL A 243 -44.27 -1.92 18.82
CA VAL A 243 -44.24 -2.62 20.12
C VAL A 243 -44.90 -1.80 21.24
N ASN A 244 -44.93 -0.47 21.13
CA ASN A 244 -45.52 0.43 22.14
C ASN A 244 -46.96 0.87 21.88
N ARG A 245 -47.61 0.41 20.79
CA ARG A 245 -49.04 0.69 20.57
C ARG A 245 -49.88 -0.26 21.42
N LYS A 246 -50.26 0.19 22.63
CA LYS A 246 -51.32 -0.47 23.42
C LYS A 246 -52.59 -0.59 22.56
N PRO A 247 -53.25 -1.77 22.52
CA PRO A 247 -54.47 -1.94 21.74
C PRO A 247 -55.56 -1.03 22.32
N VAL A 248 -56.08 -0.13 21.48
CA VAL A 248 -57.23 0.71 21.82
C VAL A 248 -58.45 -0.20 21.96
N LYS A 249 -58.93 -0.40 23.18
CA LYS A 249 -60.20 -1.10 23.44
C LYS A 249 -61.34 -0.28 22.83
N ARG A 250 -61.85 -0.72 21.67
CA ARG A 250 -63.14 -0.26 21.14
C ARG A 250 -64.25 -0.71 22.09
N LYS A 251 -64.85 0.23 22.82
CA LYS A 251 -66.17 0.02 23.46
C LYS A 251 -67.20 -0.14 22.34
N LYS A 252 -67.80 -1.32 22.23
CA LYS A 252 -69.06 -1.50 21.50
C LYS A 252 -70.16 -0.73 22.25
N ARG A 253 -70.86 0.14 21.54
CA ARG A 253 -72.20 0.61 21.88
C ARG A 253 -73.15 -0.02 20.88
#